data_AF-A0A9Q1KTX9-F1
#
_entry.id   AF-A0A9Q1KTX9-F1
#
_cell.length_a   1.000
_cell.length_b   1.000
_cell.length_c   1.000
_cell.angle_alpha   90.00
_cell.angle_beta   90.00
_cell.angle_gamma   90.00
#
_symmetry.space_group_name_H-M   'P 1'
#
loop_
_entity.id
_entity.type
_entity.pdbx_description
1 polymer ?
#
loop_
_entity_poly.entity_id
_entity_poly.type
_entity_poly.pdbx_seq_one_letter_code
_entity_poly.pdbx_strand_id
1 'polypeptide(L)'
;MFCLHLFVTTFTSFYRSLKANAGPLTNFEVLDFLRSRGALNDPTRLMSSVAPSEFKVYDYLVKTPACNQTRENICEFIEKSKEYQLAKAEVLNIINIRPSSAVEIVPIIEEWEDRMEDTIEELAEMIVQLLRPGPLPSEESNAGEKPNVDGEPAMPDSAVATDEQANNGEEQMEES
;
A
#
# COMPACT_ATOMS: atom_id res chain seq x y z
N MET A 1 -23.20 48.32 -11.24
CA MET A 1 -23.09 47.03 -10.51
C MET A 1 -22.54 45.92 -11.43
N PHE A 2 -21.47 46.18 -12.19
CA PHE A 2 -20.83 45.19 -13.08
C PHE A 2 -19.30 45.11 -12.91
N CYS A 3 -18.71 45.97 -12.06
CA CYS A 3 -17.26 46.09 -11.94
C CYS A 3 -16.62 45.17 -10.88
N LEU A 4 -17.44 44.50 -10.04
CA LEU A 4 -16.94 43.67 -8.93
C LEU A 4 -17.01 42.16 -9.19
N HIS A 5 -17.55 41.72 -10.34
CA HIS A 5 -17.61 40.30 -10.71
C HIS A 5 -16.42 39.82 -11.54
N LEU A 6 -15.57 40.73 -12.02
CA LEU A 6 -14.35 40.40 -12.75
C LEU A 6 -13.11 40.24 -11.83
N PHE A 7 -13.28 40.41 -10.52
CA PHE A 7 -12.20 40.33 -9.54
C PHE A 7 -12.37 39.13 -8.58
N VAL A 8 -12.97 38.04 -9.04
CA VAL A 8 -12.68 36.72 -8.44
C VAL A 8 -11.60 36.12 -9.30
N THR A 9 -10.39 36.59 -8.99
CA THR A 9 -9.10 36.18 -9.54
C THR A 9 -9.08 34.67 -9.71
N THR A 10 -9.15 34.19 -10.95
CA THR A 10 -8.68 32.85 -11.28
C THR A 10 -7.18 32.86 -11.08
N PHE A 11 -6.74 32.71 -9.83
CA PHE A 11 -5.38 32.34 -9.49
C PHE A 11 -5.22 30.87 -9.87
N THR A 12 -5.22 30.60 -11.17
CA THR A 12 -4.73 29.32 -11.69
C THR A 12 -3.25 29.30 -11.39
N SER A 13 -2.85 28.54 -10.36
CA SER A 13 -1.45 28.23 -10.10
C SER A 13 -0.83 27.68 -11.38
N PHE A 14 -0.03 28.50 -12.05
CA PHE A 14 0.66 28.13 -13.27
C PHE A 14 1.80 27.17 -12.90
N TYR A 15 1.53 25.87 -13.01
CA TYR A 15 2.54 24.84 -12.83
C TYR A 15 3.18 24.49 -14.18
N ARG A 16 4.50 24.68 -14.28
CA ARG A 16 5.30 24.26 -15.44
C ARG A 16 6.22 23.12 -15.04
N SER A 17 6.08 21.97 -15.68
CA SER A 17 7.04 20.87 -15.51
C SER A 17 8.40 21.30 -16.05
N LEU A 18 9.43 21.27 -15.20
CA LEU A 18 10.80 21.65 -15.57
C LEU A 18 11.56 20.48 -16.20
N LYS A 19 11.27 19.25 -15.76
CA LYS A 19 11.89 18.01 -16.22
C LYS A 19 10.90 16.88 -16.07
N ALA A 20 10.65 16.13 -17.15
CA ALA A 20 9.71 15.01 -17.13
C ALA A 20 10.19 13.88 -16.19
N ASN A 21 11.46 13.49 -16.31
CA ASN A 21 12.04 12.38 -15.53
C ASN A 21 13.32 12.85 -14.83
N ALA A 22 13.24 13.15 -13.53
CA ALA A 22 14.39 13.62 -12.75
C ALA A 22 15.44 12.54 -12.50
N GLY A 23 15.00 11.28 -12.39
CA GLY A 23 15.81 10.09 -12.18
C GLY A 23 14.94 8.95 -11.64
N PRO A 24 15.42 7.71 -11.70
CA PRO A 24 14.73 6.58 -11.06
C PRO A 24 14.84 6.65 -9.54
N LEU A 25 13.88 6.02 -8.85
CA LEU A 25 13.90 5.79 -7.41
C LEU A 25 13.78 4.30 -7.15
N THR A 26 14.51 3.81 -6.14
CA THR A 26 14.35 2.45 -5.64
C THR A 26 13.06 2.33 -4.82
N ASN A 27 12.52 1.12 -4.76
CA ASN A 27 11.38 0.78 -3.90
C ASN A 27 11.67 1.10 -2.42
N PHE A 28 12.93 0.93 -1.99
CA PHE A 28 13.39 1.32 -0.66
C PHE A 28 13.28 2.83 -0.42
N GLU A 29 13.76 3.68 -1.34
CA GLU A 29 13.70 5.14 -1.18
C GLU A 29 12.26 5.65 -1.13
N VAL A 30 11.37 5.07 -1.95
CA VAL A 30 9.95 5.41 -1.91
C VAL A 30 9.34 4.99 -0.57
N LEU A 31 9.67 3.79 -0.07
CA LEU A 31 9.18 3.30 1.22
C LEU A 31 9.70 4.15 2.39
N ASP A 32 11.00 4.49 2.39
CA ASP A 32 11.65 5.35 3.39
C ASP A 32 11.03 6.74 3.40
N PHE A 33 10.77 7.31 2.22
CA PHE A 33 10.07 8.58 2.08
C PHE A 33 8.65 8.53 2.66
N LEU A 34 7.87 7.48 2.35
CA LEU A 34 6.52 7.33 2.88
C LEU A 34 6.52 7.17 4.41
N ARG A 35 7.46 6.39 4.96
CA ARG A 35 7.66 6.27 6.42
C ARG A 35 7.96 7.63 7.05
N SER A 36 8.82 8.44 6.44
CA SER A 36 9.15 9.79 6.92
C SER A 36 7.96 10.74 6.96
N ARG A 37 6.94 10.50 6.12
CA ARG A 37 5.68 11.25 6.09
C ARG A 37 4.60 10.73 7.05
N GLY A 38 4.90 9.66 7.79
CA GLY A 38 3.98 9.05 8.75
C GLY A 38 3.13 7.91 8.19
N ALA A 39 3.53 7.30 7.07
CA ALA A 39 2.90 6.07 6.63
C ALA A 39 3.31 4.91 7.57
N LEU A 40 2.33 4.36 8.28
CA LEU A 40 2.49 3.28 9.26
C LEU A 40 1.39 2.22 9.06
N ASN A 41 1.54 1.01 9.59
CA ASN A 41 0.49 -0.04 9.53
C ASN A 41 -0.55 0.05 10.65
N ASP A 42 -0.50 1.09 11.47
CA ASP A 42 -1.30 1.23 12.69
C ASP A 42 -2.68 1.88 12.39
N PRO A 43 -3.77 1.54 13.11
CA PRO A 43 -5.05 2.26 13.08
C PRO A 43 -4.96 3.80 13.17
N THR A 44 -3.84 4.36 13.63
CA THR A 44 -3.54 5.81 13.58
C THR A 44 -3.33 6.38 12.17
N ARG A 45 -3.36 5.57 11.09
CA ARG A 45 -3.27 6.01 9.68
C ARG A 45 -4.16 7.21 9.33
N LEU A 46 -5.35 7.28 9.91
CA LEU A 46 -6.33 8.35 9.71
C LEU A 46 -5.82 9.74 10.15
N MET A 47 -4.80 9.79 11.00
CA MET A 47 -4.20 11.02 11.52
C MET A 47 -2.95 11.45 10.75
N SER A 48 -2.54 10.68 9.74
CA SER A 48 -1.35 11.00 8.94
C SER A 48 -1.67 12.01 7.82
N SER A 49 -0.64 12.74 7.39
CA SER A 49 -0.71 13.64 6.22
C SER A 49 -0.59 12.90 4.87
N VAL A 50 -0.65 11.57 4.90
CA VAL A 50 -0.40 10.68 3.75
C VAL A 50 -1.71 10.44 3.02
N ALA A 51 -1.70 10.64 1.71
CA ALA A 51 -2.89 10.48 0.89
C ALA A 51 -3.31 8.99 0.79
N PRO A 52 -4.60 8.68 0.57
CA PRO A 52 -5.04 7.30 0.40
C PRO A 52 -4.31 6.54 -0.73
N SER A 53 -3.93 7.23 -1.81
CA SER A 53 -3.13 6.66 -2.90
C SER A 53 -1.72 6.30 -2.47
N GLU A 54 -1.10 7.11 -1.60
CA GLU A 54 0.24 6.85 -1.07
C GLU A 54 0.23 5.66 -0.11
N PHE A 55 -0.84 5.49 0.67
CA PHE A 55 -1.02 4.31 1.51
C PHE A 55 -1.11 3.00 0.72
N LYS A 56 -1.77 2.99 -0.43
CA LYS A 56 -1.80 1.81 -1.30
C LYS A 56 -0.40 1.40 -1.78
N VAL A 57 0.43 2.40 -2.12
CA VAL A 57 1.83 2.17 -2.51
C VAL A 57 2.62 1.64 -1.31
N TYR A 58 2.45 2.25 -0.13
CA TYR A 58 3.09 1.80 1.09
C TYR A 58 2.73 0.33 1.43
N ASP A 59 1.45 -0.02 1.39
CA ASP A 59 0.95 -1.38 1.66
C ASP A 59 1.56 -2.41 0.73
N TYR A 60 1.72 -2.06 -0.54
CA TYR A 60 2.43 -2.88 -1.50
C TYR A 60 3.91 -3.03 -1.12
N LEU A 61 4.61 -1.92 -0.93
CA LEU A 61 6.07 -1.90 -0.71
C LEU A 61 6.51 -2.62 0.57
N VAL A 62 5.72 -2.57 1.65
CA VAL A 62 6.01 -3.30 2.89
C VAL A 62 6.04 -4.82 2.69
N LYS A 63 5.30 -5.34 1.70
CA LYS A 63 5.29 -6.77 1.35
C LYS A 63 6.43 -7.16 0.40
N THR A 64 7.19 -6.19 -0.11
CA THR A 64 8.32 -6.44 -1.04
C THR A 64 9.66 -6.49 -0.29
N PRO A 65 10.75 -6.93 -0.95
CA PRO A 65 12.10 -6.90 -0.39
C PRO A 65 12.54 -5.54 0.17
N ALA A 66 11.98 -4.44 -0.33
CA ALA A 66 12.28 -3.08 0.11
C ALA A 66 12.09 -2.84 1.62
N CYS A 67 11.18 -3.58 2.27
CA CYS A 67 10.94 -3.44 3.70
C CYS A 67 12.16 -3.76 4.56
N ASN A 68 13.01 -4.68 4.08
CA ASN A 68 14.10 -5.29 4.86
C ASN A 68 15.48 -4.79 4.42
N GLN A 69 15.51 -3.87 3.45
CA GLN A 69 16.73 -3.22 2.99
C GLN A 69 17.07 -2.01 3.86
N THR A 70 18.36 -1.69 3.94
CA THR A 70 18.86 -0.48 4.56
C THR A 70 19.68 0.31 3.54
N ARG A 71 19.87 1.60 3.82
CA ARG A 71 20.67 2.48 2.97
C ARG A 71 22.11 1.97 2.86
N GLU A 72 22.65 1.43 3.96
CA GLU A 72 24.01 0.91 4.04
C GLU A 72 24.19 -0.30 3.12
N ASN A 73 23.28 -1.28 3.19
CA ASN A 73 23.35 -2.49 2.36
C ASN A 73 23.20 -2.17 0.87
N ILE A 74 22.31 -1.22 0.53
CA ILE A 74 22.12 -0.77 -0.86
C ILE A 74 23.38 -0.07 -1.37
N CYS A 75 23.96 0.84 -0.58
CA CYS A 75 25.20 1.53 -0.95
C CYS A 75 26.36 0.54 -1.12
N GLU A 76 26.52 -0.43 -0.22
CA GLU A 76 27.54 -1.47 -0.34
C GLU A 76 27.34 -2.32 -1.60
N PHE A 77 26.10 -2.70 -1.91
CA PHE A 77 25.77 -3.41 -3.15
C PHE A 77 26.13 -2.57 -4.40
N ILE A 78 25.76 -1.29 -4.42
CA ILE A 78 26.10 -0.40 -5.55
C ILE A 78 27.62 -0.31 -5.75
N GLU A 79 28.39 -0.21 -4.68
CA GLU A 79 29.86 -0.16 -4.78
C GLU A 79 30.45 -1.47 -5.32
N LYS A 80 30.06 -2.64 -4.81
CA LYS A 80 30.57 -3.94 -5.31
C LYS A 80 30.07 -4.28 -6.70
N SER A 81 28.85 -3.87 -7.06
CA SER A 81 28.26 -4.11 -8.38
C SER A 81 29.04 -3.46 -9.54
N LYS A 82 29.93 -2.50 -9.25
CA LYS A 82 30.78 -1.85 -10.25
C LYS A 82 31.75 -2.82 -10.93
N GLU A 83 32.15 -3.88 -10.25
CA GLU A 83 33.04 -4.93 -10.79
C GLU A 83 32.40 -5.65 -11.98
N TYR A 84 31.06 -5.73 -11.98
CA TYR A 84 30.26 -6.37 -13.00
C TYR A 84 29.84 -5.40 -14.12
N GLN A 85 30.16 -4.09 -14.07
CA GLN A 85 29.76 -3.16 -15.14
C GLN A 85 28.25 -3.16 -15.48
N LEU A 86 27.40 -3.36 -14.47
CA LEU A 86 25.95 -3.36 -14.64
C LEU A 86 25.45 -1.96 -15.03
N ALA A 87 24.48 -1.92 -15.95
CA ALA A 87 23.75 -0.72 -16.29
C ALA A 87 22.93 -0.23 -15.09
N LYS A 88 22.67 1.08 -15.02
CA LYS A 88 21.93 1.68 -13.91
C LYS A 88 20.53 1.06 -13.72
N ALA A 89 19.88 0.66 -14.82
CA ALA A 89 18.58 0.00 -14.78
C ALA A 89 18.67 -1.42 -14.22
N GLU A 90 19.72 -2.18 -14.56
CA GLU A 90 19.98 -3.53 -14.03
C GLU A 90 20.22 -3.47 -12.52
N VAL A 91 21.08 -2.55 -12.07
CA VAL A 91 21.33 -2.30 -10.64
C VAL A 91 20.03 -1.96 -9.90
N LEU A 92 19.23 -1.05 -10.46
CA LEU A 92 17.94 -0.66 -9.89
C LEU A 92 16.98 -1.85 -9.79
N ASN A 93 16.88 -2.67 -10.84
CA ASN A 93 16.02 -3.84 -10.88
C ASN A 93 16.47 -4.91 -9.88
N ILE A 94 17.78 -5.16 -9.76
CA ILE A 94 18.33 -6.09 -8.77
C ILE A 94 18.00 -5.62 -7.35
N ILE A 95 18.15 -4.33 -7.05
CA ILE A 95 17.79 -3.77 -5.73
C ILE A 95 16.30 -3.98 -5.45
N ASN A 96 15.43 -3.74 -6.43
CA ASN A 96 13.97 -3.81 -6.25
C ASN A 96 13.44 -5.24 -6.16
N ILE A 97 13.95 -6.15 -7.00
CA ILE A 97 13.49 -7.55 -7.11
C ILE A 97 14.18 -8.44 -6.08
N ARG A 98 15.46 -8.17 -5.80
CA ARG A 98 16.33 -8.99 -4.96
C ARG A 98 16.34 -10.46 -5.41
N PRO A 99 16.92 -10.75 -6.58
CA PRO A 99 17.01 -12.11 -7.07
C PRO A 99 17.89 -12.96 -6.14
N SER A 100 17.50 -14.22 -5.95
CA SER A 100 18.18 -15.14 -5.02
C SER A 100 18.98 -16.24 -5.74
N SER A 101 18.90 -16.30 -7.08
CA SER A 101 19.60 -17.29 -7.89
C SER A 101 19.96 -16.72 -9.27
N ALA A 102 20.91 -17.33 -9.97
CA ALA A 102 21.29 -16.93 -11.32
C ALA A 102 20.10 -16.93 -12.30
N VAL A 103 19.18 -17.90 -12.17
CA VAL A 103 17.98 -18.00 -13.02
C VAL A 103 17.08 -16.76 -12.91
N GLU A 104 17.05 -16.12 -11.74
CA GLU A 104 16.30 -14.88 -11.52
C GLU A 104 17.06 -13.63 -11.99
N ILE A 105 18.39 -13.70 -12.11
CA ILE A 105 19.25 -12.61 -12.59
C ILE A 105 19.27 -12.53 -14.11
N VAL A 106 19.35 -13.67 -14.79
CA VAL A 106 19.35 -13.79 -16.26
C VAL A 106 18.31 -12.89 -16.95
N PRO A 107 17.02 -12.89 -16.55
CA PRO A 107 16.03 -12.03 -17.20
C PRO A 107 16.17 -10.53 -16.88
N ILE A 108 17.00 -10.15 -15.92
CA ILE A 108 17.23 -8.76 -15.51
C ILE A 108 18.37 -8.11 -16.32
N ILE A 109 19.40 -8.90 -16.66
CA ILE A 109 20.63 -8.42 -17.31
C ILE A 109 20.57 -8.66 -18.82
N GLU A 110 20.85 -7.62 -19.59
CA GLU A 110 20.95 -7.73 -21.05
C GLU A 110 22.32 -8.31 -21.45
N GLU A 111 22.34 -9.14 -22.50
CA GLU A 111 23.56 -9.74 -23.07
C GLU A 111 24.47 -10.41 -22.01
N TRP A 112 23.86 -11.07 -21.01
CA TRP A 112 24.57 -11.67 -19.89
C TRP A 112 25.49 -12.84 -20.32
N GLU A 113 25.13 -13.55 -21.38
CA GLU A 113 25.85 -14.73 -21.91
C GLU A 113 27.30 -14.37 -22.30
N ASP A 114 27.50 -13.29 -23.07
CA ASP A 114 28.84 -12.92 -23.52
C ASP A 114 29.67 -12.19 -22.45
N ARG A 115 29.02 -11.62 -21.43
CA ARG A 115 29.64 -10.69 -20.47
C ARG A 115 29.89 -11.29 -19.08
N MET A 116 29.09 -12.28 -18.67
CA MET A 116 29.01 -12.72 -17.27
C MET A 116 28.68 -14.20 -17.06
N GLU A 117 28.84 -15.06 -18.07
CA GLU A 117 28.52 -16.49 -17.96
C GLU A 117 29.18 -17.14 -16.72
N ASP A 118 30.45 -16.85 -16.47
CA ASP A 118 31.21 -17.42 -15.35
C ASP A 118 30.97 -16.72 -14.00
N THR A 119 30.46 -15.48 -14.01
CA THR A 119 30.36 -14.64 -12.79
C THR A 119 28.94 -14.47 -12.28
N ILE A 120 27.93 -15.00 -13.00
CA ILE A 120 26.52 -14.80 -12.65
C ILE A 120 26.13 -15.46 -11.32
N GLU A 121 26.74 -16.60 -10.99
CA GLU A 121 26.52 -17.28 -9.72
C GLU A 121 27.18 -16.49 -8.57
N GLU A 122 28.39 -15.97 -8.79
CA GLU A 122 29.07 -15.10 -7.82
C GLU A 122 28.27 -13.82 -7.55
N LEU A 123 27.66 -13.24 -8.59
CA LEU A 123 26.76 -12.10 -8.46
C LEU A 123 25.52 -12.45 -7.62
N ALA A 124 24.92 -13.63 -7.84
CA ALA A 124 23.79 -14.10 -7.05
C ALA A 124 24.14 -14.27 -5.57
N GLU A 125 25.28 -14.89 -5.28
CA GLU A 125 25.76 -15.04 -3.91
C GLU A 125 26.00 -13.67 -3.24
N MET A 126 26.62 -12.73 -3.95
CA MET A 126 26.84 -11.37 -3.46
C MET A 126 25.51 -10.66 -3.15
N ILE A 127 24.50 -10.79 -4.02
CA ILE A 127 23.18 -10.21 -3.81
C ILE A 127 22.55 -10.78 -2.53
N VAL A 128 22.58 -12.10 -2.34
CA VAL A 128 22.01 -12.75 -1.16
C VAL A 128 22.72 -12.31 0.13
N GLN A 129 24.05 -12.15 0.07
CA GLN A 129 24.85 -11.73 1.23
C GLN A 129 24.60 -10.28 1.63
N LEU A 130 24.50 -9.36 0.66
CA LEU A 130 24.36 -7.92 0.91
C LEU A 130 22.90 -7.51 1.10
N LEU A 131 22.03 -7.96 0.21
CA LEU A 131 20.59 -7.66 0.25
C LEU A 131 19.87 -8.75 1.05
N ARG A 132 20.29 -8.98 2.30
CA ARG A 132 19.79 -10.12 3.11
C ARG A 132 18.26 -10.28 3.09
N PRO A 133 17.75 -11.52 3.03
CA PRO A 133 16.36 -11.80 3.33
C PRO A 133 16.12 -11.59 4.83
N GLY A 134 15.59 -10.43 5.22
CA GLY A 134 14.85 -10.37 6.49
C GLY A 134 13.56 -11.19 6.36
N PRO A 135 12.94 -11.66 7.46
CA PRO A 135 11.59 -12.22 7.41
C PRO A 135 10.66 -11.22 6.74
N LEU A 136 9.97 -11.64 5.68
CA LEU A 136 8.83 -10.86 5.19
C LEU A 136 7.76 -10.90 6.30
N PRO A 137 7.05 -9.80 6.57
CA PRO A 137 5.89 -9.85 7.45
C PRO A 137 4.93 -10.92 6.89
N SER A 138 4.74 -12.01 7.64
CA SER A 138 3.78 -13.04 7.30
C SER A 138 2.39 -12.41 7.21
N GLU A 139 1.60 -12.80 6.22
CA GLU A 139 0.18 -12.47 6.18
C GLU A 139 -0.52 -13.21 7.35
N GLU A 140 -0.53 -12.59 8.53
CA GLU A 140 -1.35 -13.04 9.65
C GLU A 140 -2.83 -12.81 9.30
N SER A 141 -3.46 -13.90 8.86
CA SER A 141 -4.81 -14.35 9.18
C SER A 141 -5.83 -13.27 9.58
N ASN A 142 -6.72 -12.92 8.66
CA ASN A 142 -8.06 -12.50 9.03
C ASN A 142 -9.05 -13.64 8.72
N ALA A 143 -8.88 -14.75 9.43
CA ALA A 143 -9.96 -15.70 9.63
C ALA A 143 -10.87 -15.06 10.67
N GLY A 144 -11.91 -14.38 10.20
CA GLY A 144 -12.97 -13.85 11.06
C GLY A 144 -13.52 -14.96 11.94
N GLU A 145 -13.14 -14.92 13.21
CA GLU A 145 -13.75 -15.68 14.27
C GLU A 145 -15.20 -15.23 14.38
N LYS A 146 -16.13 -16.05 13.88
CA LYS A 146 -17.54 -15.93 14.22
C LYS A 146 -17.68 -16.36 15.68
N PRO A 147 -18.16 -15.51 16.60
CA PRO A 147 -18.61 -16.01 17.88
C PRO A 147 -19.95 -16.71 17.65
N ASN A 148 -19.93 -18.04 17.60
CA ASN A 148 -21.11 -18.83 17.93
C ASN A 148 -21.38 -18.63 19.42
N VAL A 149 -22.43 -17.89 19.75
CA VAL A 149 -23.05 -17.92 21.07
C VAL A 149 -24.42 -18.56 20.88
N ASP A 150 -24.43 -19.89 20.91
CA ASP A 150 -25.63 -20.66 21.25
C ASP A 150 -25.76 -20.62 22.77
N GLY A 151 -26.77 -19.91 23.24
CA GLY A 151 -27.05 -19.73 24.66
C GLY A 151 -28.37 -18.99 24.80
N GLU A 152 -29.45 -19.70 24.50
CA GLU A 152 -30.83 -19.31 24.79
C GLU A 152 -31.01 -19.08 26.29
N PRO A 153 -31.48 -17.91 26.73
CA PRO A 153 -32.22 -17.76 27.96
C PRO A 153 -33.69 -17.50 27.60
N ALA A 154 -34.54 -18.47 27.94
CA ALA A 154 -35.99 -18.33 27.91
C ALA A 154 -36.43 -17.04 28.61
N MET A 155 -37.19 -16.20 27.89
CA MET A 155 -37.92 -15.09 28.49
C MET A 155 -39.37 -15.51 28.74
N PRO A 156 -39.94 -15.18 29.92
CA PRO A 156 -41.28 -15.57 30.30
C PRO A 156 -42.35 -14.76 29.54
N ASP A 157 -43.41 -15.45 29.12
CA ASP A 157 -44.62 -14.90 28.51
C ASP A 157 -45.20 -13.75 29.35
N SER A 158 -45.27 -12.56 28.76
CA SER A 158 -46.05 -11.44 29.27
C SER A 158 -47.33 -11.31 28.44
N ALA A 159 -48.41 -11.81 29.04
CA ALA A 159 -49.79 -11.33 28.96
C ALA A 159 -50.27 -10.67 27.65
N VAL A 160 -50.99 -11.46 26.86
CA VAL A 160 -52.06 -10.93 25.99
C VAL A 160 -53.17 -10.41 26.91
N ALA A 161 -53.28 -9.09 27.01
CA ALA A 161 -54.49 -8.44 27.51
C ALA A 161 -55.52 -8.44 26.37
N THR A 162 -56.56 -9.24 26.56
CA THR A 162 -57.84 -9.11 25.85
C THR A 162 -58.48 -7.78 26.25
N ASP A 163 -58.86 -6.96 25.27
CA ASP A 163 -59.86 -5.93 25.49
C ASP A 163 -60.97 -6.11 24.45
N GLU A 164 -62.12 -6.54 24.95
CA GLU A 164 -63.39 -6.63 24.25
C GLU A 164 -64.28 -5.50 24.81
N GLN A 165 -65.10 -4.91 23.92
CA GLN A 165 -66.23 -4.00 24.17
C GLN A 165 -65.89 -2.50 24.31
N ALA A 166 -66.67 -1.55 23.80
CA ALA A 166 -67.81 -1.54 22.90
C ALA A 166 -68.12 -0.07 22.55
N ASN A 167 -68.75 0.12 21.39
CA ASN A 167 -69.82 1.09 21.10
C ASN A 167 -69.56 2.60 21.16
N ASN A 168 -69.86 3.26 20.04
CA ASN A 168 -70.71 4.45 19.87
C ASN A 168 -70.45 4.96 18.43
N GLY A 169 -71.40 5.32 17.59
CA GLY A 169 -72.84 5.50 17.69
C GLY A 169 -73.28 5.99 16.31
N GLU A 170 -74.50 5.65 15.91
CA GLU A 170 -75.12 6.09 14.67
C GLU A 170 -75.50 7.59 14.70
N GLU A 171 -75.68 8.12 13.48
CA GLU A 171 -76.62 9.19 13.09
C GLU A 171 -76.16 10.66 13.14
N GLN A 172 -75.98 11.31 11.97
CA GLN A 172 -77.03 12.10 11.30
C GLN A 172 -76.56 12.86 10.03
N MET A 173 -77.44 12.83 9.00
CA MET A 173 -77.88 13.89 8.04
C MET A 173 -76.82 14.67 7.22
N GLU A 174 -76.80 14.61 5.89
CA GLU A 174 -77.71 15.16 4.85
C GLU A 174 -77.10 16.42 4.19
N GLU A 175 -77.38 16.58 2.89
CA GLU A 175 -77.33 17.80 2.06
C GLU A 175 -76.16 17.98 1.07
N SER A 176 -76.36 17.48 -0.16
CA SER A 176 -76.51 18.25 -1.43
C SER A 176 -76.40 17.37 -2.65
#